data_AF-A0A2S1KQ26-F1
#
_entry.id   AF-A0A2S1KQ26-F1
#
_cell.length_a   1.000
_cell.length_b   1.000
_cell.length_c   1.000
_cell.angle_alpha   90.00
_cell.angle_beta   90.00
_cell.angle_gamma   90.00
#
_symmetry.space_group_name_H-M   'P 1'
#
loop_
_entity.id
_entity.type
_entity.pdbx_description
1 polymer ?
#
loop_
_entity_poly.entity_id
_entity_poly.type
_entity_poly.pdbx_seq_one_letter_code
_entity_poly.pdbx_strand_id
1 'polypeptide(L)'
;MINKNIVIQWQQANMPENPLVYQDLEEMQELALHNAESEQEAVKLVMLAIRSAAKNGATSTLSVQRRLEKWINAGATTAAKVGDYEKQSQQLQQPRSRFGQPLRNESAIEKFTPEQIAEQSKRLAKEDGFDDPEEWAKATMEKFRELRATRAERMADKSNRGLTSSGKRVVTRF
;
A
#
# COMPACT_ATOMS: atom_id res chain seq x y z
N MET A 1 9.66 34.64 16.50
CA MET A 1 9.52 33.92 17.79
C MET A 1 8.53 32.79 17.61
N ILE A 2 8.95 31.56 17.87
CA ILE A 2 8.12 30.36 17.69
C ILE A 2 6.94 30.29 18.66
N ASN A 3 5.78 29.86 18.15
CA ASN A 3 4.60 29.58 18.96
C ASN A 3 4.82 28.32 19.82
N LYS A 4 4.62 28.44 21.13
CA LYS A 4 4.83 27.35 22.10
C LYS A 4 4.04 26.07 21.78
N ASN A 5 2.86 26.19 21.16
CA ASN A 5 2.03 25.04 20.81
C ASN A 5 2.69 24.13 19.75
N ILE A 6 3.49 24.70 18.85
CA ILE A 6 4.23 23.94 17.82
C ILE A 6 5.29 23.06 18.50
N VAL A 7 6.02 23.63 19.45
CA VAL A 7 7.04 22.90 20.24
C VAL A 7 6.41 21.79 21.07
N ILE A 8 5.30 22.08 21.76
CA ILE A 8 4.56 21.07 22.53
C ILE A 8 4.09 19.93 21.62
N GLN A 9 3.59 20.25 20.43
CA GLN A 9 3.13 19.24 19.47
C GLN A 9 4.29 18.37 18.95
N TRP A 10 5.48 18.95 18.77
CA TRP A 10 6.70 18.22 18.39
C TRP A 10 7.09 17.20 19.45
N GLN A 11 7.09 17.62 20.72
CA GLN A 11 7.41 16.76 21.86
C GLN A 11 6.36 15.66 22.06
N GLN A 12 5.07 15.98 21.96
CA GLN A 12 3.98 15.00 22.03
C GLN A 12 4.05 13.96 20.90
N ALA A 13 4.62 14.34 19.76
CA ALA A 13 4.83 13.43 18.63
C ALA A 13 6.06 12.51 18.82
N ASN A 14 6.77 12.61 19.95
CA ASN A 14 8.01 11.88 20.23
C ASN A 14 9.07 12.04 19.13
N MET A 15 9.10 13.20 18.47
CA MET A 15 10.10 13.45 17.42
C MET A 15 11.43 13.86 18.04
N PRO A 16 12.57 13.33 17.52
CA PRO A 16 13.88 13.58 18.09
C PRO A 16 14.22 15.07 18.04
N GLU A 17 14.80 15.56 19.14
CA GLU A 17 15.31 16.92 19.23
C GLU A 17 16.75 16.97 18.70
N ASN A 18 17.05 18.00 17.90
CA ASN A 18 18.38 18.37 17.44
C ASN A 18 18.53 19.89 17.68
N PRO A 19 19.75 20.40 17.96
CA PRO A 19 20.03 21.83 18.04
C PRO A 19 19.32 22.74 17.02
N LEU A 20 19.11 22.26 15.79
CA LEU A 20 18.49 23.03 14.70
C LEU A 20 16.96 22.96 14.65
N VAL A 21 16.32 22.08 15.43
CA VAL A 21 14.86 21.85 15.35
C VAL A 21 14.07 23.12 15.64
N TYR A 22 14.50 23.94 16.60
CA TYR A 22 13.80 25.17 16.94
C TYR A 22 13.85 26.19 15.80
N GLN A 23 15.01 26.30 15.12
CA GLN A 23 15.16 27.16 13.95
C GLN A 23 14.29 26.64 12.80
N ASP A 24 14.35 25.34 12.50
CA ASP A 24 13.53 24.72 11.45
C ASP A 24 12.03 24.94 11.68
N LEU A 25 11.58 24.82 12.93
CA LEU A 25 10.17 25.05 13.29
C LEU A 25 9.77 26.52 13.21
N GLU A 26 10.69 27.45 13.46
CA GLU A 26 10.47 28.88 13.28
C GLU A 26 10.33 29.21 11.79
N GLU A 27 11.23 28.70 10.94
CA GLU A 27 11.16 28.84 9.48
C GLU A 27 9.86 28.23 8.91
N MET A 28 9.45 27.06 9.39
CA MET A 28 8.16 26.45 9.02
C MET A 28 6.96 27.31 9.46
N GLN A 29 7.02 27.94 10.63
CA GLN A 29 5.98 28.85 11.08
C GLN A 29 5.90 30.10 10.20
N GLU A 30 7.04 30.71 9.85
CA GLU A 30 7.09 31.85 8.94
C GLU A 30 6.52 31.51 7.56
N LEU A 31 6.91 30.36 7.02
CA LEU A 31 6.38 29.87 5.75
C LEU A 31 4.85 29.67 5.81
N ALA A 32 4.33 29.14 6.91
CA ALA A 32 2.88 29.03 7.11
C ALA A 32 2.20 30.39 7.27
N LEU A 33 2.82 31.34 7.98
CA LEU A 33 2.29 32.70 8.18
C LEU A 33 2.14 33.48 6.88
N HIS A 34 3.08 33.32 5.95
CA HIS A 34 3.02 33.99 4.65
C HIS A 34 1.89 33.47 3.75
N ASN A 35 1.38 32.26 4.00
CA ASN A 35 0.42 31.59 3.12
C ASN A 35 -0.96 31.40 3.76
N ALA A 36 -1.05 31.37 5.09
CA ALA A 36 -2.30 31.13 5.81
C ALA A 36 -3.19 32.38 5.88
N GLU A 37 -4.49 32.16 6.06
CA GLU A 37 -5.48 33.23 6.20
C GLU A 37 -5.39 33.97 7.56
N SER A 38 -4.73 33.36 8.55
CA SER A 38 -4.46 33.98 9.86
C SER A 38 -3.29 33.32 10.58
N GLU A 39 -2.73 33.99 11.58
CA GLU A 39 -1.71 33.41 12.47
C GLU A 39 -2.19 32.13 13.17
N GLN A 40 -3.46 32.09 13.57
CA GLN A 40 -4.05 30.90 14.18
C GLN A 40 -4.09 29.72 13.22
N GLU A 41 -4.41 29.95 11.94
CA GLU A 41 -4.39 28.91 10.91
C GLU A 41 -2.96 28.47 10.57
N ALA A 42 -2.00 29.40 10.51
CA ALA A 42 -0.59 29.07 10.30
C ALA A 42 -0.07 28.09 11.38
N VAL A 43 -0.35 28.39 12.66
CA VAL A 43 0.04 27.52 13.78
C VAL A 43 -0.65 26.15 13.67
N LYS A 44 -1.93 26.10 13.30
CA LYS A 44 -2.64 24.82 13.08
C LYS A 44 -2.05 24.02 11.93
N LEU A 45 -1.67 24.65 10.82
CA LEU A 45 -1.05 23.97 9.68
C LEU A 45 0.26 23.28 10.07
N VAL A 46 1.14 23.98 10.78
CA VAL A 46 2.42 23.40 11.23
C VAL A 46 2.17 22.24 12.20
N MET A 47 1.26 22.40 13.17
CA MET A 47 0.89 21.31 14.08
C MET A 47 0.30 20.09 13.34
N LEU A 48 -0.53 20.31 12.31
CA LEU A 48 -1.06 19.24 11.48
C LEU A 48 0.06 18.54 10.70
N ALA A 49 1.03 19.29 10.17
CA ALA A 49 2.16 18.72 9.43
C ALA A 49 3.01 17.81 10.34
N ILE A 50 3.26 18.24 11.57
CA ILE A 50 3.94 17.47 12.62
C ILE A 50 3.19 16.17 12.91
N ARG A 51 1.88 16.24 13.16
CA ARG A 51 1.05 15.03 13.42
C ARG A 51 1.01 14.09 12.22
N SER A 52 0.87 14.63 11.01
CA SER A 52 0.82 13.84 9.77
C SER A 52 2.18 13.16 9.50
N ALA A 53 3.30 13.81 9.79
CA ALA A 53 4.63 13.21 9.71
C ALA A 53 4.82 12.08 10.72
N ALA A 54 4.49 12.35 11.99
CA ALA A 54 4.61 11.37 13.08
C ALA A 54 3.74 10.13 12.84
N LYS A 55 2.49 10.30 12.37
CA LYS A 55 1.61 9.17 12.02
C LYS A 55 2.21 8.26 10.94
N ASN A 56 3.05 8.82 10.06
CA ASN A 56 3.73 8.07 8.99
C ASN A 56 5.13 7.60 9.39
N GLY A 57 5.50 7.67 10.68
CA GLY A 57 6.79 7.21 11.19
C GLY A 57 7.98 8.09 10.81
N ALA A 58 7.75 9.32 10.36
CA ALA A 58 8.82 10.26 10.06
C ALA A 58 9.41 10.86 11.35
N THR A 59 10.72 11.07 11.37
CA THR A 59 11.47 11.54 12.55
C THR A 59 12.27 12.82 12.27
N SER A 60 12.10 13.46 11.12
CA SER A 60 12.90 14.62 10.71
C SER A 60 12.05 15.86 10.42
N THR A 61 12.63 17.04 10.71
CA THR A 61 12.05 18.36 10.39
C THR A 61 11.78 18.51 8.90
N LEU A 62 12.71 18.03 8.06
CA LEU A 62 12.55 17.98 6.61
C LEU A 62 11.27 17.24 6.16
N SER A 63 10.88 16.18 6.86
CA SER A 63 9.64 15.45 6.52
C SER A 63 8.39 16.25 6.83
N VAL A 64 8.43 17.08 7.88
CA VAL A 64 7.35 18.00 8.25
C VAL A 64 7.29 19.14 7.24
N GLN A 65 8.42 19.76 6.92
CA GLN A 65 8.52 20.85 5.95
C GLN A 65 7.96 20.43 4.59
N ARG A 66 8.37 19.27 4.06
CA ARG A 66 7.86 18.78 2.76
C ARG A 66 6.35 18.59 2.74
N ARG A 67 5.73 18.19 3.86
CA ARG A 67 4.27 18.06 3.96
C ARG A 67 3.59 19.42 3.96
N LEU A 68 4.15 20.35 4.73
CA LEU A 68 3.67 21.71 4.81
C LEU A 68 3.73 22.40 3.43
N GLU A 69 4.86 22.33 2.75
CA GLU A 69 5.05 22.83 1.38
C GLU A 69 4.07 22.18 0.40
N LYS A 70 3.87 20.86 0.49
CA LYS A 70 2.92 20.14 -0.36
C LYS A 70 1.49 20.68 -0.19
N TRP A 71 1.07 20.99 1.03
CA TRP A 71 -0.26 21.56 1.29
C TRP A 71 -0.37 23.00 0.78
N ILE A 72 0.64 23.83 1.05
CA ILE A 72 0.66 25.22 0.59
C ILE A 72 0.65 25.30 -0.94
N ASN A 73 1.47 24.49 -1.62
CA ASN A 73 1.49 24.42 -3.08
C ASN A 73 0.17 23.92 -3.67
N ALA A 74 -0.62 23.15 -2.91
CA ALA A 74 -1.96 22.72 -3.29
C ALA A 74 -3.05 23.75 -2.96
N GLY A 75 -2.70 24.93 -2.40
CA GLY A 75 -3.64 25.95 -1.96
C GLY A 75 -4.39 25.60 -0.66
N ALA A 76 -3.94 24.57 0.06
CA ALA A 76 -4.52 24.16 1.33
C ALA A 76 -3.97 24.99 2.49
N THR A 77 -4.40 26.26 2.55
CA THR A 77 -3.91 27.28 3.48
C THR A 77 -4.70 27.39 4.80
N THR A 78 -5.65 26.49 5.03
CA THR A 78 -6.41 26.35 6.29
C THR A 78 -6.49 24.90 6.72
N ALA A 79 -6.69 24.65 8.01
CA ALA A 79 -6.82 23.31 8.57
C ALA A 79 -7.94 22.49 7.89
N ALA A 80 -9.05 23.14 7.53
CA ALA A 80 -10.15 22.52 6.81
C ALA A 80 -9.74 22.07 5.40
N LYS A 81 -9.10 22.98 4.63
CA LYS A 81 -8.62 22.68 3.28
C LYS A 81 -7.57 21.57 3.28
N VAL A 82 -6.72 21.49 4.30
CA VAL A 82 -5.77 20.37 4.47
C VAL A 82 -6.50 19.05 4.67
N GLY A 83 -7.55 19.02 5.49
CA GLY A 83 -8.37 17.83 5.68
C GLY A 83 -9.04 17.35 4.39
N ASP A 84 -9.55 18.27 3.58
CA ASP A 84 -10.14 17.95 2.27
C ASP A 84 -9.08 17.47 1.27
N TYR A 85 -7.91 18.11 1.26
CA TYR A 85 -6.78 17.72 0.43
C TYR A 85 -6.28 16.30 0.77
N GLU A 86 -6.11 15.96 2.04
CA GLU A 86 -5.67 14.61 2.43
C GLU A 86 -6.71 13.54 2.05
N LYS A 87 -8.02 13.83 2.19
CA LYS A 87 -9.09 12.93 1.75
C LYS A 87 -9.05 12.70 0.23
N GLN A 88 -8.92 13.78 -0.55
CA GLN A 88 -8.81 13.69 -2.00
C GLN A 88 -7.53 12.96 -2.43
N SER A 89 -6.39 13.22 -1.77
CA SER A 89 -5.14 12.51 -2.02
C SER A 89 -5.26 11.02 -1.75
N GLN A 90 -5.97 10.60 -0.70
CA GLN A 90 -6.21 9.18 -0.42
C GLN A 90 -7.15 8.54 -1.47
N GLN A 91 -8.16 9.26 -1.94
CA GLN A 91 -9.03 8.79 -3.02
C GLN A 91 -8.30 8.66 -4.36
N LEU A 92 -7.35 9.55 -4.65
CA LEU A 92 -6.51 9.51 -5.86
C LEU A 92 -5.43 8.43 -5.80
N GLN A 93 -4.93 8.10 -4.60
CA GLN A 93 -3.96 7.02 -4.37
C GLN A 93 -4.60 5.63 -4.36
N GLN A 94 -5.93 5.53 -4.30
CA GLN A 94 -6.59 4.27 -4.61
C GLN A 94 -6.15 3.87 -6.02
N PRO A 95 -5.56 2.67 -6.21
CA PRO A 95 -5.11 2.26 -7.52
C PRO A 95 -6.33 2.31 -8.43
N ARG A 96 -6.33 3.21 -9.40
CA ARG A 96 -7.30 3.20 -10.48
C ARG A 96 -6.89 2.03 -11.36
N SER A 97 -7.81 1.10 -11.60
CA SER A 97 -7.56 0.01 -12.54
C SER A 97 -7.17 0.62 -13.88
N ARG A 98 -6.40 -0.10 -14.70
CA ARG A 98 -5.92 0.36 -16.03
C ARG A 98 -7.03 0.86 -16.97
N PHE A 99 -8.29 0.69 -16.60
CA PHE A 99 -9.50 1.09 -17.32
C PHE A 99 -10.38 2.11 -16.58
N GLY A 100 -9.85 2.86 -15.60
CA GLY A 100 -10.58 3.94 -14.93
C GLY A 100 -11.70 3.49 -13.96
N GLN A 101 -11.86 2.19 -13.78
CA GLN A 101 -12.74 1.64 -12.75
C GLN A 101 -12.00 1.64 -11.40
N PRO A 102 -12.69 1.97 -10.29
CA PRO A 102 -12.11 1.78 -8.95
C PRO A 102 -11.68 0.32 -8.82
N LEU A 103 -10.47 0.06 -8.32
CA LEU A 103 -10.09 -1.31 -7.98
C LEU A 103 -11.17 -1.84 -7.04
N ARG A 104 -11.85 -2.91 -7.44
CA ARG A 104 -12.63 -3.69 -6.50
C ARG A 104 -11.63 -4.12 -5.43
N ASN A 105 -11.78 -3.59 -4.22
CA ASN A 105 -11.19 -4.23 -3.05
C ASN A 105 -11.80 -5.62 -3.03
N GLU A 106 -11.05 -6.62 -3.51
CA GLU A 106 -11.42 -8.00 -3.32
C GLU A 106 -11.66 -8.16 -1.81
N SER A 107 -12.84 -8.64 -1.43
CA SER A 107 -13.13 -8.99 -0.05
C SER A 107 -11.94 -9.81 0.47
N ALA A 108 -11.46 -9.50 1.68
CA ALA A 108 -10.45 -10.32 2.31
C ALA A 108 -10.86 -11.78 2.14
N ILE A 109 -9.98 -12.62 1.58
CA ILE A 109 -10.26 -14.04 1.39
C ILE A 109 -10.63 -14.58 2.76
N GLU A 110 -11.92 -14.85 2.98
CA GLU A 110 -12.38 -15.46 4.22
C GLU A 110 -11.62 -16.78 4.32
N LYS A 111 -10.81 -16.92 5.37
CA LYS A 111 -10.10 -18.17 5.61
C LYS A 111 -11.17 -19.20 5.87
N PHE A 112 -11.32 -20.16 4.96
CA PHE A 112 -12.25 -21.27 5.13
C PHE A 112 -11.99 -21.97 6.47
N THR A 113 -13.06 -22.34 7.16
CA THR A 113 -12.93 -23.11 8.40
C THR A 113 -12.38 -24.50 8.09
N PRO A 114 -11.69 -25.16 9.04
CA PRO A 114 -11.21 -26.54 8.85
C PRO A 114 -12.32 -27.51 8.42
N GLU A 115 -13.55 -27.28 8.90
CA GLU A 115 -14.74 -28.08 8.55
C GLU A 115 -15.14 -27.91 7.08
N GLN A 116 -15.14 -26.67 6.57
CA GLN A 116 -15.43 -26.39 5.15
C GLN A 116 -14.37 -27.02 4.23
N ILE A 117 -13.11 -27.00 4.64
CA ILE A 117 -12.02 -27.65 3.90
C ILE A 117 -12.21 -29.18 3.89
N ALA A 118 -12.61 -29.77 5.02
CA ALA A 118 -12.84 -31.21 5.13
C ALA A 118 -14.07 -31.69 4.33
N GLU A 119 -15.13 -30.87 4.27
CA GLU A 119 -16.30 -31.16 3.45
C GLU A 119 -15.97 -31.08 1.96
N GLN A 120 -15.20 -30.06 1.56
CA GLN A 120 -14.75 -29.90 0.18
C GLN A 120 -13.82 -31.03 -0.25
N SER A 121 -12.88 -31.46 0.59
CA SER A 121 -11.98 -32.57 0.27
C SER A 121 -12.73 -33.91 0.12
N LYS A 122 -13.73 -34.18 0.97
CA LYS A 122 -14.64 -35.33 0.81
C LYS A 122 -15.40 -35.30 -0.50
N ARG A 123 -15.92 -34.13 -0.90
CA ARG A 123 -16.63 -33.99 -2.16
C ARG A 123 -15.72 -34.29 -3.36
N LEU A 124 -14.52 -33.70 -3.38
CA LEU A 124 -13.55 -33.88 -4.47
C LEU A 124 -13.07 -35.33 -4.57
N ALA A 125 -12.76 -35.97 -3.43
CA ALA A 125 -12.38 -37.38 -3.40
C ALA A 125 -13.45 -38.27 -4.03
N LYS A 126 -14.72 -38.06 -3.65
CA LYS A 126 -15.85 -38.81 -4.20
C LYS A 126 -16.07 -38.56 -5.70
N GLU A 127 -15.92 -37.30 -6.16
CA GLU A 127 -16.01 -36.95 -7.58
C GLU A 127 -14.96 -37.69 -8.42
N ASP A 128 -13.75 -37.84 -7.88
CA ASP A 128 -12.64 -38.56 -8.52
C ASP A 128 -12.65 -40.09 -8.25
N GLY A 129 -13.69 -40.60 -7.55
CA GLY A 129 -13.90 -42.03 -7.31
C GLY A 129 -13.11 -42.63 -6.14
N PHE A 130 -12.65 -41.81 -5.20
CA PHE A 130 -11.95 -42.23 -3.98
C PHE A 130 -12.89 -42.24 -2.77
N ASP A 131 -12.77 -43.28 -1.94
CA ASP A 131 -13.53 -43.42 -0.70
C ASP A 131 -12.93 -42.61 0.47
N ASP A 132 -11.62 -42.35 0.44
CA ASP A 132 -10.89 -41.60 1.46
C ASP A 132 -10.23 -40.32 0.88
N PRO A 133 -10.53 -39.13 1.44
CA PRO A 133 -9.86 -37.87 1.07
C PRO A 133 -8.34 -37.88 1.23
N GLU A 134 -7.79 -38.64 2.19
CA GLU A 134 -6.33 -38.69 2.37
C GLU A 134 -5.64 -39.49 1.26
N GLU A 135 -6.26 -40.57 0.80
CA GLU A 135 -5.77 -41.35 -0.35
C GLU A 135 -5.85 -40.53 -1.63
N TRP A 136 -6.94 -39.81 -1.84
CA TRP A 136 -7.08 -38.85 -2.93
C TRP A 136 -5.98 -37.77 -2.89
N ALA A 137 -5.70 -37.20 -1.72
CA ALA A 137 -4.64 -36.19 -1.56
C ALA A 137 -3.24 -36.75 -1.86
N LYS A 138 -2.96 -38.00 -1.45
CA LYS A 138 -1.68 -38.68 -1.77
C LYS A 138 -1.54 -38.94 -3.27
N ALA A 139 -2.57 -39.52 -3.89
CA ALA A 139 -2.59 -39.85 -5.31
C ALA A 139 -2.45 -38.59 -6.19
N THR A 140 -3.18 -37.52 -5.86
CA THR A 140 -3.06 -36.23 -6.56
C THR A 140 -1.67 -35.63 -6.39
N MET A 141 -1.09 -35.66 -5.19
CA MET A 141 0.27 -35.17 -4.94
C MET A 141 1.34 -35.96 -5.68
N GLU A 142 1.21 -37.28 -5.76
CA GLU A 142 2.11 -38.13 -6.55
C GLU A 142 1.99 -37.78 -8.04
N LYS A 143 0.78 -37.61 -8.56
CA LYS A 143 0.58 -37.17 -9.94
C LYS A 143 1.19 -35.81 -10.21
N PHE A 144 1.04 -34.85 -9.29
CA PHE A 144 1.70 -33.55 -9.41
C PHE A 144 3.23 -33.65 -9.42
N ARG A 145 3.82 -34.53 -8.60
CA ARG A 145 5.26 -34.79 -8.60
C ARG A 145 5.72 -35.39 -9.92
N GLU A 146 5.02 -36.40 -10.43
CA GLU A 146 5.28 -37.01 -11.73
C GLU A 146 5.20 -35.97 -12.86
N LEU A 147 4.14 -35.15 -12.87
CA LEU A 147 3.95 -34.09 -13.86
C LEU A 147 5.07 -33.04 -13.80
N ARG A 148 5.60 -32.73 -12.62
CA ARG A 148 6.75 -31.82 -12.47
C ARG A 148 8.05 -32.47 -12.93
N ALA A 149 8.29 -33.72 -12.56
CA ALA A 149 9.49 -34.47 -12.94
C ALA A 149 9.58 -34.66 -14.46
N THR A 150 8.48 -35.08 -15.09
CA THR A 150 8.38 -35.32 -16.55
C THR A 150 8.11 -34.05 -17.35
N ARG A 151 8.14 -32.85 -16.73
CA ARG A 151 7.81 -31.60 -17.42
C ARG A 151 8.70 -31.37 -18.63
N ALA A 152 10.01 -31.59 -18.50
CA ALA A 152 10.96 -31.34 -19.58
C ALA A 152 10.65 -32.24 -20.80
N GLU A 153 10.45 -33.53 -20.56
CA GLU A 153 10.11 -34.54 -21.57
C GLU A 153 8.74 -34.24 -22.22
N ARG A 154 7.71 -33.93 -21.42
CA ARG A 154 6.36 -33.57 -21.94
C ARG A 154 6.33 -32.23 -22.67
N MET A 155 7.33 -31.38 -22.49
CA MET A 155 7.48 -30.12 -23.22
C MET A 155 8.39 -30.27 -24.44
N ALA A 156 9.24 -31.30 -24.49
CA ALA A 156 10.11 -31.60 -25.62
C ALA A 156 9.34 -32.11 -26.85
N ASP A 157 8.29 -32.92 -26.62
CA ASP A 157 7.42 -33.45 -27.69
C ASP A 157 6.33 -32.45 -28.15
N LYS A 158 6.22 -31.29 -27.50
CA LYS A 158 5.32 -30.24 -27.98
C LYS A 158 6.01 -29.50 -29.11
N SER A 159 5.51 -29.70 -30.34
CA SER A 159 5.86 -28.85 -31.48
C SER A 159 5.89 -27.40 -31.02
N ASN A 160 7.01 -26.74 -31.31
CA ASN A 160 7.32 -25.39 -30.87
C ASN A 160 6.23 -24.45 -31.39
N ARG A 161 5.17 -24.19 -30.61
CA ARG A 161 4.03 -23.33 -31.01
C ARG A 161 4.41 -21.85 -31.08
N GLY A 162 5.70 -21.56 -31.21
CA GLY A 162 6.29 -20.24 -31.19
C GLY A 162 5.95 -19.51 -29.91
N LEU A 163 5.91 -20.17 -28.74
CA LEU A 163 5.64 -19.55 -27.45
C LEU A 163 6.88 -19.66 -26.55
N THR A 164 7.27 -18.55 -25.91
CA THR A 164 8.34 -18.51 -24.92
C THR A 164 7.97 -19.31 -23.67
N SER A 165 8.95 -19.58 -22.80
CA SER A 165 8.74 -20.22 -21.48
C SER A 165 7.74 -19.49 -20.56
N SER A 166 7.42 -18.23 -20.87
CA SER A 166 6.40 -17.40 -20.22
C SER A 166 5.06 -17.33 -20.97
N GLY A 167 4.87 -18.12 -22.03
CA GLY A 167 3.63 -18.20 -22.80
C GLY A 167 3.41 -17.05 -23.79
N LYS A 168 4.45 -16.28 -24.16
CA LYS A 168 4.35 -15.20 -25.14
C LYS A 168 4.78 -15.65 -26.52
N ARG A 169 4.11 -15.23 -27.60
CA ARG A 169 4.54 -15.63 -28.94
C ARG A 169 5.93 -15.06 -29.27
N VAL A 170 6.86 -15.93 -29.66
CA VAL A 170 8.15 -15.58 -30.26
C VAL A 170 7.82 -14.96 -31.61
N VAL A 171 8.02 -13.66 -31.74
CA VAL A 171 7.87 -12.97 -33.02
C VAL A 171 9.02 -13.41 -33.92
N THR A 172 8.74 -14.32 -34.85
CA THR A 172 9.63 -14.61 -35.98
C THR A 172 9.71 -13.37 -36.85
N ARG A 173 10.83 -12.64 -36.79
CA ARG A 173 11.20 -11.70 -37.85
C ARG A 173 12.02 -12.49 -38.88
N PHE A 174 11.59 -12.39 -40.14
CA PHE A 174 12.25 -12.96 -41.31
C PHE A 174 13.69 -12.48 -41.45
#